data_AF-A0A945V5H1-F1
#
_entry.id   AF-A0A945V5H1-F1
#
_cell.length_a   1.000
_cell.length_b   1.000
_cell.length_c   1.000
_cell.angle_alpha   90.00
_cell.angle_beta   90.00
_cell.angle_gamma   90.00
#
_symmetry.space_group_name_H-M   'P 1'
#
loop_
_entity.id
_entity.type
_entity.pdbx_description
1 polymer ?
#
loop_
_entity_poly.entity_id
_entity_poly.type
_entity_poly.pdbx_seq_one_letter_code
_entity_poly.pdbx_strand_id
1 'polypeptide(L)' 'LLKIVTRDWDAFQKFLTGKLTPAPNVSNVKTALAFRTKKQKPGVPIDDAVIDDSNDD' A
#
# COMPACT_ATOMS: atom_id res chain seq x y z
N LEU A 1 0.84 4.61 -5.61
CA LEU A 1 0.41 5.03 -4.25
C LEU A 1 1.43 4.49 -3.26
N LEU A 2 2.00 5.31 -2.38
CA LEU A 2 2.96 4.87 -1.36
C LEU A 2 2.23 4.70 -0.03
N LYS A 3 2.26 3.50 0.56
CA LYS A 3 1.69 3.25 1.89
C LYS A 3 2.78 3.41 2.94
N ILE A 4 2.56 4.31 3.89
CA ILE A 4 3.49 4.61 4.98
C ILE A 4 2.79 4.25 6.30
N VAL A 5 3.52 3.63 7.22
CA VAL A 5 3.06 3.34 8.58
C VAL A 5 4.02 4.03 9.54
N THR A 6 3.48 4.88 10.41
CA THR A 6 4.25 5.57 11.45
C THR A 6 3.59 5.36 12.80
N ARG A 7 4.39 5.48 13.87
CA ARG A 7 3.88 5.33 15.24
C ARG A 7 3.01 6.52 15.65
N ASP A 8 3.32 7.70 15.15
CA ASP A 8 2.62 8.94 15.44
C ASP A 8 2.65 9.89 14.23
N TRP A 9 2.01 11.04 14.41
CA TRP A 9 1.94 12.12 13.42
C TRP A 9 3.26 12.87 13.25
N ASP A 10 4.02 13.06 14.33
CA ASP A 10 5.28 13.82 14.28
C ASP A 10 6.35 13.08 13.46
N ALA A 11 6.47 11.76 13.63
CA ALA A 11 7.32 10.90 12.82
C ALA A 11 6.90 10.90 11.34
N PHE A 12 5.59 10.93 11.06
CA PHE A 12 5.08 11.08 9.69
C PHE A 12 5.52 12.41 9.08
N GLN A 13 5.34 13.51 9.81
CA GLN A 13 5.69 14.83 9.31
C GLN A 13 7.21 14.96 9.08
N LYS A 14 8.04 14.50 10.01
CA LYS A 14 9.51 14.47 9.87
C LYS A 14 9.94 13.66 8.65
N PHE A 15 9.30 12.53 8.38
CA PHE A 15 9.57 11.73 7.18
C PHE A 15 9.16 12.47 5.90
N LEU A 16 7.96 13.05 5.90
CA LEU A 16 7.41 13.75 4.76
C LEU A 16 8.30 14.92 4.35
N THR A 17 8.59 15.83 5.28
CA THR A 17 9.37 17.04 5.02
C THR A 17 10.87 16.77 4.91
N GLY A 18 11.40 15.84 5.71
CA GLY A 18 12.84 15.59 5.79
C GLY A 18 13.39 14.62 4.76
N LYS A 19 12.55 13.73 4.21
CA LYS A 19 13.01 12.68 3.28
C LYS A 19 12.23 12.66 1.97
N LEU A 20 10.90 12.71 2.02
CA LEU A 20 10.08 12.46 0.84
C LEU A 20 9.96 13.69 -0.06
N THR A 21 9.70 14.88 0.50
CA THR A 21 9.62 16.13 -0.26
C THR A 21 10.93 16.52 -0.98
N PRO A 22 12.13 16.40 -0.37
CA PRO A 22 13.39 16.74 -1.05
C PRO A 22 13.92 15.63 -1.95
N ALA A 23 13.26 14.47 -2.05
CA ALA A 23 13.75 13.37 -2.85
C ALA A 23 13.77 13.73 -4.34
N PRO A 24 14.80 13.28 -5.09
CA PRO A 24 14.85 13.51 -6.53
C PRO A 24 13.63 12.89 -7.21
N ASN A 25 13.09 13.58 -8.20
CA ASN A 25 11.88 13.21 -8.95
C ASN A 25 10.55 13.32 -8.18
N VAL A 26 10.53 14.00 -7.03
CA VAL A 26 9.29 14.35 -6.32
C VAL A 26 8.92 15.80 -6.62
N SER A 27 7.88 16.00 -7.43
CA SER A 27 7.40 17.34 -7.80
C SER A 27 6.37 17.90 -6.82
N ASN A 28 5.51 17.06 -6.27
CA ASN A 28 4.55 17.42 -5.24
C ASN A 28 4.10 16.17 -4.47
N VAL A 29 3.75 16.32 -3.20
CA VAL A 29 3.27 15.23 -2.37
C VAL A 29 1.85 15.54 -1.91
N LYS A 30 0.92 14.62 -2.20
CA LYS A 30 -0.45 14.63 -1.64
C LYS A 30 -0.61 13.42 -0.74
N THR A 31 -1.03 13.67 0.49
CA THR A 31 -1.19 12.64 1.52
C THR A 31 -2.67 12.34 1.72
N ALA A 32 -3.00 11.07 1.96
CA ALA A 32 -4.35 10.63 2.27
C ALA A 32 -4.29 9.72 3.50
N LEU A 33 -4.92 10.16 4.59
CA LEU A 33 -4.93 9.43 5.84
C LEU A 33 -6.05 8.38 5.81
N ALA A 34 -5.71 7.12 6.11
CA ALA A 34 -6.68 6.04 6.20
C ALA A 34 -7.18 5.91 7.65
N PHE A 35 -8.40 6.39 7.93
CA PHE A 35 -9.01 6.29 9.27
C PHE A 35 -9.63 4.92 9.55
N ARG A 36 -10.10 4.22 8.51
CA ARG A 36 -10.75 2.90 8.65
C ARG A 36 -10.20 1.94 7.61
N THR A 37 -9.88 0.73 8.04
CA THR A 37 -9.43 -0.32 7.13
C THR A 37 -10.58 -1.24 6.77
N LYS A 38 -10.97 -1.31 5.49
CA LYS A 38 -12.08 -2.19 5.04
C LYS A 38 -11.65 -3.63 4.73
N LYS A 39 -10.44 -3.84 4.21
CA LYS A 39 -9.88 -5.16 3.88
C LYS A 39 -8.35 -5.09 4.01
N GLN A 40 -7.76 -6.01 4.78
CA GLN A 40 -6.31 -6.13 5.01
C GLN A 40 -5.75 -7.45 4.46
N LYS A 41 -6.45 -8.08 3.51
CA LYS A 41 -5.90 -9.26 2.82
C LYS A 41 -4.97 -8.77 1.70
N PRO A 42 -3.65 -9.08 1.73
CA PRO A 42 -2.81 -8.92 0.56
C PRO A 42 -3.25 -9.92 -0.51
N GLY A 43 -3.37 -9.49 -1.76
CA GLY A 43 -3.70 -10.39 -2.85
C GLY A 43 -4.10 -9.66 -4.12
N VAL A 44 -3.44 -10.03 -5.23
CA VAL A 44 -4.05 -9.91 -6.56
C VAL A 44 -5.16 -10.95 -6.60
N PRO A 45 -6.39 -10.62 -7.03
CA PRO A 45 -7.40 -11.64 -7.29
C PRO A 45 -6.85 -12.54 -8.41
N ILE A 46 -6.41 -13.74 -8.05
CA ILE A 46 -6.18 -14.82 -9.00
C ILE A 46 -7.44 -15.66 -8.88
N ASP A 47 -8.23 -15.75 -9.95
CA ASP A 47 -9.45 -16.54 -9.95
C ASP A 47 -9.08 -18.00 -9.68
N ASP A 48 -9.82 -18.64 -8.76
CA ASP A 48 -9.62 -20.01 -8.27
C ASP A 48 -9.93 -21.10 -9.35
N ALA A 49 -9.81 -20.79 -10.64
CA ALA A 49 -10.35 -21.60 -11.74
C ALA A 49 -9.32 -21.87 -12.86
N VAL A 50 -8.22 -22.56 -12.57
CA VAL A 50 -7.44 -23.33 -13.57
C VAL A 50 -6.62 -24.42 -12.88
N ILE A 51 -7.27 -25.28 -12.11
CA ILE A 51 -6.84 -26.68 -11.93
C ILE A 51 -8.12 -27.52 -11.90
N ASP A 52 -8.83 -27.52 -13.04
CA ASP A 52 -9.66 -28.68 -13.41
C ASP A 52 -8.69 -29.68 -14.03
N ASP A 53 -7.92 -30.35 -13.18
CA ASP A 53 -7.22 -31.56 -13.59
C ASP A 53 -8.23 -32.68 -13.39
N SER A 54 -8.95 -32.94 -14.47
CA SER A 54 -9.80 -34.10 -14.66
C SER A 54 -9.05 -35.36 -14.24
N ASN A 55 -9.29 -35.83 -13.01
CA ASN A 55 -9.03 -37.23 -12.68
C ASN A 55 -10.25 -38.03 -13.09
N ASP A 56 -10.05 -38.64 -14.26
CA ASP A 56 -10.61 -39.88 -14.78
C ASP A 56 -10.79 -40.96 -13.69
N ASP A 57 -11.78 -41.84 -13.93
CA ASP A 57 -12.37 -42.94 -13.11
C ASP A 57 -13.44 -42.63 -12.03
#